data_AF-K5UKL7-F1
#
_entry.id   AF-K5UKL7-F1
#
_cell.length_a   1.000
_cell.length_b   1.000
_cell.length_c   1.000
_cell.angle_alpha   90.00
_cell.angle_beta   90.00
_cell.angle_gamma   90.00
#
_symmetry.space_group_name_H-M   'P 1'
#
loop_
_entity.id
_entity.type
_entity.pdbx_description
1 polymer ?
#
loop_
_entity_poly.entity_id
_entity_poly.type
_entity_poly.pdbx_seq_one_letter_code
_entity_poly.pdbx_strand_id
1 'polypeptide(L)'
;MTAQHGDNAPEIADVYFAYGKALLENAISQSSVLGKEQAEDASGAENESGGNAAFLSFSGDAEEDEPVDLFGQAAKVEDNEDEEDGEEADGGEPEDDFNAAWEVLDLARALFEKRQDESDEIKHKLAEVYICLGDVSLETEKFDQAITDYETGLELKLELLPQSSRQIAEAHYKLSIVLDMSSGRLSDAIDHAEKALASVEARLAELRNATSGQMKVETLQQADPKGKGKGPAKGPRMLGNDSIQNMTQTQMASEIKELEGLKEDLALKVS
;
A
#
# COMPACT_ATOMS: atom_id res chain seq x y z
N MET A 1 -30.26 -7.50 -13.08
CA MET A 1 -29.77 -8.07 -14.36
C MET A 1 -28.55 -8.91 -14.02
N THR A 2 -28.69 -10.23 -13.90
CA THR A 2 -27.71 -11.09 -13.20
C THR A 2 -27.48 -12.41 -13.94
N ALA A 3 -27.38 -12.34 -15.28
CA ALA A 3 -27.35 -13.52 -16.15
C ALA A 3 -26.49 -13.34 -17.42
N GLN A 4 -25.47 -12.48 -17.38
CA GLN A 4 -24.57 -12.21 -18.52
C GLN A 4 -23.08 -12.32 -18.19
N HIS A 5 -22.69 -12.16 -16.92
CA HIS A 5 -21.37 -12.53 -16.42
C HIS A 5 -21.59 -13.70 -15.46
N GLY A 6 -21.05 -14.88 -15.78
CA GLY A 6 -21.04 -16.01 -14.85
C GLY A 6 -19.94 -15.83 -13.81
N ASP A 7 -20.06 -16.51 -12.67
CA ASP A 7 -19.34 -16.25 -11.40
C ASP A 7 -17.79 -16.34 -11.44
N ASN A 8 -17.19 -16.54 -12.62
CA ASN A 8 -15.74 -16.59 -12.84
C ASN A 8 -15.29 -15.64 -13.99
N ALA A 9 -16.12 -14.68 -14.41
CA ALA A 9 -15.74 -13.68 -15.42
C ALA A 9 -14.50 -12.87 -14.98
N PRO A 10 -13.68 -12.34 -15.92
CA PRO A 10 -12.51 -11.55 -15.55
C PRO A 10 -12.90 -10.29 -14.78
N GLU A 11 -13.93 -9.57 -15.27
CA GLU A 11 -14.41 -8.29 -14.72
C GLU A 11 -14.87 -8.41 -13.25
N ILE A 12 -15.37 -9.58 -12.84
CA ILE A 12 -15.88 -9.82 -11.49
C ILE A 12 -14.76 -9.78 -10.44
N ALA A 13 -13.55 -10.22 -10.78
CA ALA A 13 -12.43 -10.20 -9.83
C ALA A 13 -11.92 -8.77 -9.55
N ASP A 14 -11.92 -7.92 -10.59
CA ASP A 14 -11.59 -6.50 -10.46
C ASP A 14 -12.62 -5.76 -9.58
N VAL A 15 -13.91 -6.08 -9.75
CA VAL A 15 -15.00 -5.54 -8.91
C VAL A 15 -14.88 -5.99 -7.45
N TYR A 16 -14.59 -7.28 -7.20
CA TYR A 16 -14.37 -7.76 -5.83
C TYR A 16 -13.12 -7.13 -5.20
N PHE A 17 -12.01 -7.01 -5.93
CA PHE A 17 -10.81 -6.37 -5.37
C PHE A 17 -11.05 -4.90 -4.99
N ALA A 18 -11.68 -4.12 -5.89
CA ALA A 18 -12.02 -2.72 -5.60
C ALA A 18 -12.97 -2.59 -4.39
N TYR A 19 -13.97 -3.48 -4.28
CA TYR A 19 -14.90 -3.48 -3.15
C TYR A 19 -14.23 -3.89 -1.83
N GLY A 20 -13.41 -4.95 -1.84
CA GLY A 20 -12.68 -5.41 -0.66
C GLY A 20 -11.66 -4.40 -0.14
N LYS A 21 -11.00 -3.66 -1.06
CA LYS A 21 -10.12 -2.54 -0.70
C LYS A 21 -10.89 -1.38 -0.06
N ALA A 22 -12.07 -1.04 -0.60
CA ALA A 22 -12.92 0.01 -0.02
C ALA A 22 -13.50 -0.40 1.36
N LEU A 23 -13.82 -1.68 1.58
CA LEU A 23 -14.21 -2.20 2.90
C LEU A 23 -13.04 -2.10 3.91
N LEU A 24 -11.83 -2.50 3.51
CA LEU A 24 -10.63 -2.35 4.35
C LEU A 24 -10.36 -0.87 4.72
N GLU A 25 -10.47 0.04 3.75
CA GLU A 25 -10.28 1.48 3.99
C GLU A 25 -11.36 2.07 4.91
N ASN A 26 -12.61 1.59 4.82
CA ASN A 26 -13.65 1.93 5.81
C ASN A 26 -13.32 1.37 7.21
N ALA A 27 -12.98 0.08 7.31
CA ALA A 27 -12.71 -0.57 8.59
C ALA A 27 -11.54 0.10 9.35
N ILE A 28 -10.44 0.43 8.66
CA ILE A 28 -9.33 1.22 9.20
C ILE A 28 -9.81 2.61 9.67
N SER A 29 -10.68 3.26 8.90
CA SER A 29 -11.21 4.59 9.23
C SER A 29 -12.07 4.57 10.48
N GLN A 30 -13.00 3.61 10.62
CA GLN A 30 -13.83 3.46 11.83
C GLN A 30 -12.97 3.09 13.06
N SER A 31 -12.04 2.14 12.90
CA SER A 31 -11.05 1.77 13.93
C SER A 31 -10.27 3.00 14.45
N SER A 32 -9.74 3.83 13.55
CA SER A 32 -8.97 5.03 13.90
C SER A 32 -9.79 6.17 14.54
N VAL A 33 -11.11 6.18 14.35
CA VAL A 33 -12.03 7.13 15.02
C VAL A 33 -12.37 6.65 16.42
N LEU A 34 -12.83 5.40 16.55
CA LEU A 34 -13.21 4.80 17.84
C LEU A 34 -12.02 4.76 18.83
N GLY A 35 -10.81 4.50 18.33
CA GLY A 35 -9.57 4.55 19.12
C GLY A 35 -9.21 5.94 19.67
N LYS A 36 -9.82 7.02 19.17
CA LYS A 36 -9.66 8.39 19.72
C LYS A 36 -10.74 8.73 20.75
N GLU A 37 -12.00 8.39 20.47
CA GLU A 37 -13.09 8.65 21.42
C GLU A 37 -12.86 7.94 22.75
N GLN A 38 -12.38 6.69 22.71
CA GLN A 38 -12.03 5.93 23.92
C GLN A 38 -10.80 6.48 24.67
N ALA A 39 -10.02 7.38 24.07
CA ALA A 39 -8.85 8.02 24.70
C ALA A 39 -9.19 9.31 25.46
N GLU A 40 -10.22 10.07 25.06
CA GLU A 40 -10.58 11.34 25.72
C GLU A 40 -11.18 11.10 27.12
N ASP A 41 -11.99 10.05 27.28
CA ASP A 41 -12.53 9.61 28.58
C ASP A 41 -11.47 9.00 29.53
N ALA A 42 -10.25 8.74 29.03
CA ALA A 42 -9.18 8.00 29.72
C ALA A 42 -7.94 8.86 30.06
N SER A 43 -8.10 10.18 30.22
CA SER A 43 -7.01 11.12 30.50
C SER A 43 -6.33 10.93 31.87
N GLY A 44 -5.37 10.00 31.96
CA GLY A 44 -4.75 9.61 33.25
C GLY A 44 -3.39 8.92 33.26
N ALA A 45 -2.72 8.67 32.13
CA ALA A 45 -1.36 8.11 32.10
C ALA A 45 -0.53 8.56 30.90
N GLU A 46 0.73 8.93 31.13
CA GLU A 46 1.72 9.15 30.07
C GLU A 46 2.28 7.80 29.59
N ASN A 47 2.27 7.55 28.28
CA ASN A 47 3.15 6.57 27.66
C ASN A 47 3.46 6.96 26.20
N GLU A 48 4.72 7.26 25.91
CA GLU A 48 5.20 7.47 24.53
C GLU A 48 5.31 6.13 23.77
N SER A 49 5.59 6.18 22.47
CA SER A 49 5.77 5.01 21.58
C SER A 49 4.50 4.23 21.19
N GLY A 50 3.41 4.93 20.89
CA GLY A 50 2.41 4.46 19.92
C GLY A 50 2.83 4.89 18.51
N GLY A 51 3.41 3.98 17.73
CA GLY A 51 3.82 4.26 16.34
C GLY A 51 2.60 4.37 15.43
N ASN A 52 1.99 5.55 15.36
CA ASN A 52 0.75 5.78 14.60
C ASN A 52 0.96 5.41 13.12
N ALA A 53 0.19 4.44 12.63
CA ALA A 53 0.37 3.84 11.31
C ALA A 53 -0.01 4.82 10.19
N ALA A 54 0.93 5.69 9.81
CA ALA A 54 0.79 6.56 8.66
C ALA A 54 0.60 5.70 7.40
N PHE A 55 -0.63 5.63 6.92
CA PHE A 55 -1.06 4.81 5.78
C PHE A 55 -0.36 5.26 4.49
N LEU A 56 0.80 4.66 4.20
CA LEU A 56 1.60 4.92 2.99
C LEU A 56 0.96 4.27 1.75
N SER A 57 -0.29 4.61 1.45
CA SER A 57 -0.91 4.24 0.17
C SER A 57 -0.22 4.98 -0.97
N PHE A 58 0.63 4.29 -1.73
CA PHE A 58 1.19 4.85 -2.96
C PHE A 58 0.21 4.74 -4.14
N SER A 59 -1.09 4.92 -3.91
CA SER A 59 -2.09 5.13 -4.97
C SER A 59 -1.75 6.40 -5.75
N GLY A 60 -1.08 6.23 -6.90
CA GLY A 60 -0.74 7.30 -7.83
C GLY A 60 -1.94 7.66 -8.70
N ASP A 61 -2.99 8.20 -8.08
CA ASP A 61 -4.07 8.91 -8.76
C ASP A 61 -3.93 10.43 -8.49
N ALA A 62 -4.36 11.26 -9.43
CA ALA A 62 -3.96 12.67 -9.48
C ALA A 62 -5.08 13.61 -9.93
N GLU A 63 -6.21 13.55 -9.24
CA GLU A 63 -7.25 14.59 -9.25
C GLU A 63 -7.19 15.42 -7.95
N GLU A 64 -7.88 16.55 -7.89
CA GLU A 64 -7.58 17.65 -6.96
C GLU A 64 -8.06 17.43 -5.51
N ASP A 65 -7.14 17.13 -4.59
CA ASP A 65 -7.32 17.32 -3.13
C ASP A 65 -6.26 18.27 -2.56
N GLU A 66 -6.70 19.40 -1.98
CA GLU A 66 -5.87 20.30 -1.18
C GLU A 66 -5.66 19.71 0.23
N PRO A 67 -4.44 19.78 0.82
CA PRO A 67 -4.20 19.28 2.17
C PRO A 67 -4.95 20.12 3.22
N VAL A 68 -6.12 19.64 3.62
CA VAL A 68 -6.95 20.24 4.68
C VAL A 68 -6.25 20.17 6.04
N ASP A 69 -5.55 21.25 6.39
CA ASP A 69 -4.97 21.49 7.72
C ASP A 69 -6.08 21.68 8.76
N LEU A 70 -6.53 20.54 9.31
CA LEU A 70 -7.59 20.43 10.31
C LEU A 70 -7.22 21.13 11.64
N PHE A 71 -5.96 21.53 11.83
CA PHE A 71 -5.51 22.22 13.05
C PHE A 71 -5.90 23.72 13.09
N GLY A 72 -6.37 24.28 11.97
CA GLY A 72 -6.51 25.72 11.79
C GLY A 72 -7.77 26.41 12.34
N GLN A 73 -8.89 25.70 12.58
CA GLN A 73 -10.22 26.34 12.68
C GLN A 73 -11.06 26.03 13.94
N ALA A 74 -10.45 25.57 15.03
CA ALA A 74 -11.12 25.35 16.33
C ALA A 74 -11.51 26.65 17.08
N ALA A 75 -12.03 27.68 16.38
CA ALA A 75 -12.20 29.03 16.91
C ALA A 75 -13.39 29.84 16.33
N LYS A 76 -14.50 29.17 15.93
CA LYS A 76 -15.87 29.72 16.00
C LYS A 76 -16.93 28.73 15.50
N VAL A 77 -17.75 28.22 16.43
CA VAL A 77 -19.10 27.75 16.15
C VAL A 77 -20.00 28.40 17.21
N GLU A 78 -20.94 29.25 16.79
CA GLU A 78 -22.03 29.71 17.66
C GLU A 78 -23.23 28.79 17.43
N ASP A 79 -23.53 27.99 18.45
CA ASP A 79 -24.88 27.62 18.90
C ASP A 79 -26.01 27.64 17.85
N ASN A 80 -26.39 26.46 17.34
CA ASN A 80 -27.75 26.17 16.86
C ASN A 80 -28.07 24.71 17.19
N GLU A 81 -29.05 24.50 18.08
CA GLU A 81 -29.72 23.22 18.29
C GLU A 81 -30.73 22.99 17.15
N ASP A 82 -30.79 21.77 16.60
CA ASP A 82 -31.99 21.18 16.00
C ASP A 82 -31.82 19.64 15.97
N GLU A 83 -32.88 18.91 16.30
CA GLU A 83 -32.92 17.43 16.40
C GLU A 83 -33.50 16.78 15.11
N GLU A 84 -33.53 15.44 15.08
CA GLU A 84 -33.97 14.52 13.99
C GLU A 84 -32.89 14.17 12.94
N ASP A 85 -32.61 12.90 12.60
CA ASP A 85 -33.32 11.64 12.87
C ASP A 85 -32.34 10.50 13.20
N GLY A 86 -32.80 9.52 13.98
CA GLY A 86 -31.97 8.45 14.54
C GLY A 86 -32.04 7.14 13.76
N GLU A 87 -31.34 7.05 12.62
CA GLU A 87 -30.90 5.74 12.14
C GLU A 87 -29.74 5.27 13.03
N GLU A 88 -30.01 4.30 13.91
CA GLU A 88 -28.96 3.53 14.58
C GLU A 88 -28.16 2.81 13.49
N ALA A 89 -27.02 3.40 13.10
CA ALA A 89 -25.96 2.68 12.42
C ALA A 89 -25.52 1.57 13.38
N ASP A 90 -25.97 0.34 13.10
CA ASP A 90 -25.64 -0.85 13.87
C ASP A 90 -24.11 -0.97 13.87
N GLY A 91 -23.51 -0.62 15.00
CA GLY A 91 -22.08 -0.47 15.17
C GLY A 91 -21.42 -1.83 15.24
N GLY A 92 -21.36 -2.51 14.09
CA GLY A 92 -20.65 -3.77 13.92
C GLY A 92 -19.26 -3.63 14.52
N GLU A 93 -18.93 -4.53 15.44
CA GLU A 93 -17.61 -4.55 16.07
C GLU A 93 -16.55 -4.58 14.94
N PRO A 94 -15.48 -3.77 14.98
CA PRO A 94 -14.62 -3.56 13.81
C PRO A 94 -13.98 -4.86 13.26
N GLU A 95 -13.92 -5.93 14.07
CA GLU A 95 -13.56 -7.28 13.61
C GLU A 95 -14.49 -7.83 12.50
N ASP A 96 -15.79 -7.51 12.49
CA ASP A 96 -16.76 -7.95 11.47
C ASP A 96 -16.56 -7.18 10.16
N ASP A 97 -16.28 -5.87 10.25
CA ASP A 97 -15.91 -5.01 9.10
C ASP A 97 -14.60 -5.51 8.45
N PHE A 98 -13.60 -5.87 9.26
CA PHE A 98 -12.37 -6.52 8.79
C PHE A 98 -12.61 -7.94 8.24
N ASN A 99 -13.54 -8.72 8.80
CA ASN A 99 -13.90 -10.03 8.26
C ASN A 99 -14.60 -9.91 6.89
N ALA A 100 -15.53 -8.96 6.74
CA ALA A 100 -16.18 -8.67 5.47
C ALA A 100 -15.17 -8.23 4.39
N ALA A 101 -14.20 -7.39 4.75
CA ALA A 101 -13.09 -7.03 3.87
C ALA A 101 -12.25 -8.28 3.48
N TRP A 102 -11.93 -9.15 4.44
CA TRP A 102 -11.18 -10.39 4.20
C TRP A 102 -11.91 -11.34 3.24
N GLU A 103 -13.19 -11.63 3.46
CA GLU A 103 -13.97 -12.54 2.61
C GLU A 103 -14.05 -12.08 1.15
N VAL A 104 -14.21 -10.77 0.93
CA VAL A 104 -14.26 -10.18 -0.41
C VAL A 104 -12.88 -10.19 -1.08
N LEU A 105 -11.81 -9.90 -0.34
CA LEU A 105 -10.43 -9.96 -0.83
C LEU A 105 -9.98 -11.40 -1.14
N ASP A 106 -10.37 -12.38 -0.32
CA ASP A 106 -10.07 -13.80 -0.57
C ASP A 106 -10.77 -14.33 -1.83
N LEU A 107 -12.01 -13.89 -2.06
CA LEU A 107 -12.73 -14.19 -3.30
C LEU A 107 -12.04 -13.58 -4.53
N ALA A 108 -11.50 -12.37 -4.42
CA ALA A 108 -10.67 -11.77 -5.48
C ALA A 108 -9.36 -12.55 -5.70
N ARG A 109 -8.63 -12.88 -4.62
CA ARG A 109 -7.42 -13.73 -4.63
C ARG A 109 -7.68 -15.04 -5.37
N ALA A 110 -8.72 -15.76 -4.96
CA ALA A 110 -9.12 -17.05 -5.53
C ALA A 110 -9.63 -16.96 -6.98
N LEU A 111 -9.90 -15.77 -7.52
CA LEU A 111 -10.20 -15.56 -8.94
C LEU A 111 -8.96 -15.17 -9.76
N PHE A 112 -8.03 -14.39 -9.20
CA PHE A 112 -6.77 -14.06 -9.87
C PHE A 112 -5.75 -15.20 -9.85
N GLU A 113 -5.64 -15.98 -8.75
CA GLU A 113 -4.75 -17.15 -8.67
C GLU A 113 -4.99 -18.16 -9.80
N LYS A 114 -6.24 -18.37 -10.18
CA LYS A 114 -6.66 -19.26 -11.28
C LYS A 114 -6.22 -18.77 -12.67
N ARG A 115 -5.80 -17.50 -12.77
CA ARG A 115 -5.49 -16.78 -14.03
C ARG A 115 -4.14 -16.05 -13.99
N GLN A 116 -3.31 -16.28 -12.97
CA GLN A 116 -2.03 -15.57 -12.79
C GLN A 116 -1.03 -15.78 -13.93
N ASP A 117 -1.16 -16.88 -14.68
CA ASP A 117 -0.36 -17.18 -15.87
C ASP A 117 -0.94 -16.58 -17.17
N GLU A 118 -2.09 -15.89 -17.13
CA GLU A 118 -2.72 -15.29 -18.32
C GLU A 118 -2.13 -13.92 -18.69
N SER A 119 -1.69 -13.12 -17.70
CA SER A 119 -1.09 -11.79 -17.92
C SER A 119 -0.28 -11.33 -16.70
N ASP A 120 0.84 -10.65 -16.95
CA ASP A 120 1.62 -9.92 -15.92
C ASP A 120 0.76 -8.89 -15.16
N GLU A 121 -0.27 -8.33 -15.79
CA GLU A 121 -1.26 -7.44 -15.15
C GLU A 121 -2.15 -8.16 -14.13
N ILE A 122 -2.52 -9.42 -14.41
CA ILE A 122 -3.33 -10.24 -13.49
C ILE A 122 -2.47 -10.71 -12.32
N LYS A 123 -1.20 -11.05 -12.60
CA LYS A 123 -0.22 -11.40 -11.57
C LYS A 123 0.14 -10.19 -10.68
N HIS A 124 0.15 -8.98 -11.24
CA HIS A 124 0.32 -7.74 -10.49
C HIS A 124 -0.88 -7.47 -9.57
N LYS A 125 -2.12 -7.54 -10.07
CA LYS A 125 -3.34 -7.43 -9.24
C LYS A 125 -3.40 -8.48 -8.13
N LEU A 126 -3.02 -9.72 -8.40
CA LEU A 126 -2.92 -10.77 -7.37
C LEU A 126 -1.93 -10.36 -6.26
N ALA A 127 -0.79 -9.77 -6.63
CA ALA A 127 0.19 -9.27 -5.67
C ALA A 127 -0.38 -8.13 -4.80
N GLU A 128 -1.17 -7.22 -5.38
CA GLU A 128 -1.84 -6.15 -4.63
C GLU A 128 -2.93 -6.70 -3.69
N VAL A 129 -3.70 -7.72 -4.11
CA VAL A 129 -4.66 -8.42 -3.23
C VAL A 129 -3.97 -9.05 -2.02
N TYR A 130 -2.82 -9.71 -2.19
CA TYR A 130 -2.05 -10.23 -1.06
C TYR A 130 -1.55 -9.13 -0.12
N ILE A 131 -1.18 -7.95 -0.64
CA ILE A 131 -0.85 -6.82 0.25
C ILE A 131 -2.08 -6.39 1.07
N CYS A 132 -3.27 -6.27 0.46
CA CYS A 132 -4.48 -5.92 1.21
C CYS A 132 -4.92 -7.01 2.22
N LEU A 133 -4.71 -8.30 1.91
CA LEU A 133 -4.95 -9.40 2.87
C LEU A 133 -3.94 -9.38 4.04
N GLY A 134 -2.69 -9.00 3.76
CA GLY A 134 -1.69 -8.73 4.77
C GLY A 134 -2.05 -7.53 5.65
N ASP A 135 -2.59 -6.46 5.07
CA ASP A 135 -3.08 -5.28 5.78
C ASP A 135 -4.27 -5.66 6.72
N VAL A 136 -5.29 -6.38 6.24
CA VAL A 136 -6.38 -6.89 7.11
C VAL A 136 -5.82 -7.76 8.26
N SER A 137 -4.83 -8.60 7.96
CA SER A 137 -4.20 -9.49 8.95
C SER A 137 -3.33 -8.73 9.95
N LEU A 138 -2.78 -7.56 9.58
CA LEU A 138 -2.03 -6.68 10.47
C LEU A 138 -2.97 -5.97 11.45
N GLU A 139 -4.04 -5.35 10.93
CA GLU A 139 -5.05 -4.63 11.74
C GLU A 139 -5.80 -5.56 12.72
N THR A 140 -5.89 -6.86 12.41
CA THR A 140 -6.51 -7.87 13.29
C THR A 140 -5.50 -8.73 14.07
N GLU A 141 -4.27 -8.21 14.29
CA GLU A 141 -3.16 -8.82 15.06
C GLU A 141 -2.71 -10.24 14.64
N LYS A 142 -3.11 -10.71 13.44
CA LYS A 142 -2.75 -12.02 12.87
C LYS A 142 -1.37 -11.97 12.22
N PHE A 143 -0.35 -11.57 12.97
CA PHE A 143 0.99 -11.23 12.44
C PHE A 143 1.64 -12.33 11.60
N ASP A 144 1.53 -13.61 11.97
CA ASP A 144 2.07 -14.74 11.17
C ASP A 144 1.38 -14.85 9.78
N GLN A 145 0.08 -14.55 9.70
CA GLN A 145 -0.67 -14.52 8.43
C GLN A 145 -0.28 -13.29 7.61
N ALA A 146 -0.22 -12.11 8.24
CA ALA A 146 0.23 -10.88 7.59
C ALA A 146 1.64 -11.00 6.99
N ILE A 147 2.59 -11.64 7.70
CA ILE A 147 3.91 -11.98 7.16
C ILE A 147 3.78 -12.85 5.91
N THR A 148 2.98 -13.92 5.97
CA THR A 148 2.82 -14.88 4.87
C THR A 148 2.22 -14.22 3.62
N ASP A 149 1.19 -13.39 3.78
CA ASP A 149 0.55 -12.68 2.67
C ASP A 149 1.46 -11.58 2.10
N TYR A 150 2.12 -10.77 2.94
CA TYR A 150 3.07 -9.77 2.47
C TYR A 150 4.31 -10.39 1.79
N GLU A 151 4.85 -11.50 2.29
CA GLU A 151 5.95 -12.23 1.63
C GLU A 151 5.51 -12.71 0.24
N THR A 152 4.31 -13.29 0.13
CA THR A 152 3.75 -13.76 -1.16
C THR A 152 3.50 -12.61 -2.14
N GLY A 153 2.92 -11.50 -1.68
CA GLY A 153 2.72 -10.29 -2.48
C GLY A 153 4.05 -9.66 -2.93
N LEU A 154 5.07 -9.65 -2.06
CA LEU A 154 6.41 -9.16 -2.37
C LEU A 154 7.11 -10.04 -3.42
N GLU A 155 7.04 -11.38 -3.32
CA GLU A 155 7.64 -12.28 -4.32
C GLU A 155 7.08 -12.02 -5.72
N LEU A 156 5.74 -11.87 -5.83
CA LEU A 156 5.07 -11.54 -7.07
C LEU A 156 5.48 -10.15 -7.60
N LYS A 157 5.51 -9.12 -6.74
CA LYS A 157 5.99 -7.77 -7.10
C LYS A 157 7.45 -7.80 -7.58
N LEU A 158 8.35 -8.58 -6.94
CA LEU A 158 9.76 -8.72 -7.31
C LEU A 158 9.99 -9.42 -8.66
N GLU A 159 9.03 -10.23 -9.13
CA GLU A 159 9.09 -10.80 -10.47
C GLU A 159 8.82 -9.76 -11.57
N LEU A 160 7.90 -8.83 -11.29
CA LEU A 160 7.29 -7.93 -12.27
C LEU A 160 7.94 -6.54 -12.31
N LEU A 161 8.29 -5.98 -11.14
CA LEU A 161 8.63 -4.56 -10.97
C LEU A 161 10.15 -4.32 -10.87
N PRO A 162 10.64 -3.09 -11.15
CA PRO A 162 12.00 -2.67 -10.82
C PRO A 162 12.20 -2.46 -9.31
N GLN A 163 13.45 -2.55 -8.84
CA GLN A 163 13.80 -2.26 -7.43
C GLN A 163 13.41 -0.82 -7.02
N SER A 164 13.44 0.12 -7.96
CA SER A 164 13.04 1.51 -7.79
C SER A 164 11.52 1.75 -7.81
N SER A 165 10.69 0.71 -7.95
CA SER A 165 9.24 0.87 -7.82
C SER A 165 8.86 1.14 -6.36
N ARG A 166 7.99 2.14 -6.12
CA ARG A 166 7.53 2.46 -4.76
C ARG A 166 6.80 1.28 -4.11
N GLN A 167 6.17 0.43 -4.92
CA GLN A 167 5.47 -0.77 -4.46
C GLN A 167 6.40 -1.84 -3.85
N ILE A 168 7.71 -1.83 -4.19
CA ILE A 168 8.73 -2.68 -3.58
C ILE A 168 9.18 -2.11 -2.23
N ALA A 169 9.38 -0.78 -2.14
CA ALA A 169 9.64 -0.11 -0.88
C ALA A 169 8.49 -0.32 0.12
N GLU A 170 7.24 -0.12 -0.31
CA GLU A 170 6.02 -0.32 0.47
C GLU A 170 5.93 -1.75 1.03
N ALA A 171 6.05 -2.78 0.19
CA ALA A 171 5.94 -4.17 0.62
C ALA A 171 7.09 -4.59 1.58
N HIS A 172 8.31 -4.11 1.36
CA HIS A 172 9.40 -4.31 2.32
C HIS A 172 9.16 -3.55 3.64
N TYR A 173 8.62 -2.33 3.60
CA TYR A 173 8.33 -1.55 4.81
C TYR A 173 7.19 -2.18 5.64
N LYS A 174 6.09 -2.60 5.01
CA LYS A 174 5.00 -3.34 5.65
C LYS A 174 5.50 -4.61 6.34
N LEU A 175 6.36 -5.39 5.67
CA LEU A 175 7.06 -6.52 6.31
C LEU A 175 7.90 -6.09 7.51
N SER A 176 8.66 -5.00 7.41
CA SER A 176 9.48 -4.48 8.52
C SER A 176 8.66 -3.98 9.73
N ILE A 177 7.35 -3.75 9.58
CA ILE A 177 6.44 -3.41 10.69
C ILE A 177 5.97 -4.69 11.37
N VAL A 178 5.38 -5.63 10.62
CA VAL A 178 4.84 -6.87 11.21
C VAL A 178 5.93 -7.78 11.80
N LEU A 179 7.14 -7.79 11.21
CA LEU A 179 8.29 -8.53 11.75
C LEU A 179 8.85 -7.89 13.04
N ASP A 180 8.66 -6.58 13.24
CA ASP A 180 9.09 -5.87 14.46
C ASP A 180 8.11 -6.12 15.62
N MET A 181 6.81 -6.22 15.31
CA MET A 181 5.77 -6.70 16.23
C MET A 181 5.92 -8.20 16.58
N SER A 182 6.59 -8.98 15.72
CA SER A 182 6.71 -10.43 15.87
C SER A 182 7.89 -10.85 16.76
N SER A 183 7.58 -11.53 17.86
CA SER A 183 8.56 -11.95 18.88
C SER A 183 9.77 -12.71 18.31
N GLY A 184 10.94 -12.05 18.34
CA GLY A 184 12.22 -12.62 17.91
C GLY A 184 12.55 -12.46 16.42
N ARG A 185 11.70 -11.80 15.62
CA ARG A 185 11.91 -11.54 14.18
C ARG A 185 12.62 -10.21 13.88
N LEU A 186 13.11 -9.47 14.89
CA LEU A 186 13.76 -8.16 14.76
C LEU A 186 14.91 -8.11 13.73
N SER A 187 15.69 -9.20 13.59
CA SER A 187 16.75 -9.24 12.56
C SER A 187 16.13 -9.14 11.16
N ASP A 188 15.08 -9.91 10.90
CA ASP A 188 14.34 -9.94 9.63
C ASP A 188 13.65 -8.58 9.38
N ALA A 189 13.17 -7.91 10.44
CA ALA A 189 12.57 -6.58 10.36
C ALA A 189 13.58 -5.53 9.88
N ILE A 190 14.79 -5.51 10.45
CA ILE A 190 15.90 -4.63 10.02
C ILE A 190 16.31 -4.99 8.59
N ASP A 191 16.46 -6.28 8.29
CA ASP A 191 16.74 -6.80 6.96
C ASP A 191 15.71 -6.33 5.91
N HIS A 192 14.46 -6.09 6.29
CA HIS A 192 13.40 -5.58 5.42
C HIS A 192 13.36 -4.05 5.36
N ALA A 193 13.65 -3.35 6.46
CA ALA A 193 13.84 -1.90 6.46
C ALA A 193 15.03 -1.47 5.59
N GLU A 194 16.15 -2.21 5.60
CA GLU A 194 17.29 -1.98 4.68
C GLU A 194 16.89 -2.13 3.20
N LYS A 195 16.08 -3.14 2.88
CA LYS A 195 15.59 -3.38 1.50
C LYS A 195 14.61 -2.29 1.04
N ALA A 196 13.74 -1.81 1.93
CA ALA A 196 12.89 -0.66 1.68
C ALA A 196 13.73 0.61 1.44
N LEU A 197 14.71 0.89 2.29
CA LEU A 197 15.64 2.01 2.16
C LEU A 197 16.39 1.98 0.82
N ALA A 198 16.91 0.81 0.43
CA ALA A 198 17.61 0.61 -0.85
C ALA A 198 16.68 0.71 -2.09
N SER A 199 15.36 0.58 -1.92
CA SER A 199 14.36 0.85 -2.97
C SER A 199 14.09 2.37 -3.08
N VAL A 200 13.87 3.03 -1.93
CA VAL A 200 13.68 4.49 -1.83
C VAL A 200 14.90 5.26 -2.36
N GLU A 201 16.12 4.85 -2.02
CA GLU A 201 17.35 5.49 -2.54
C GLU A 201 17.50 5.32 -4.07
N ALA A 202 17.16 4.15 -4.61
CA ALA A 202 17.19 3.91 -6.05
C ALA A 202 16.19 4.83 -6.77
N ARG A 203 14.97 4.95 -6.24
CA ARG A 203 13.94 5.83 -6.79
C ARG A 203 14.32 7.31 -6.74
N LEU A 204 14.84 7.77 -5.61
CA LEU A 204 15.38 9.13 -5.45
C LEU A 204 16.51 9.43 -6.45
N ALA A 205 17.37 8.45 -6.76
CA ALA A 205 18.42 8.62 -7.76
C ALA A 205 17.84 8.80 -9.18
N GLU A 206 16.84 8.00 -9.57
CA GLU A 206 16.17 8.14 -10.87
C GLU A 206 15.46 9.50 -11.03
N LEU A 207 14.67 9.92 -10.02
CA LEU A 207 13.94 11.20 -10.03
C LEU A 207 14.89 12.41 -10.09
N ARG A 208 16.00 12.37 -9.35
CA ARG A 208 17.03 13.42 -9.39
C ARG A 208 17.79 13.44 -10.74
N ASN A 209 18.03 12.28 -11.36
CA ASN A 209 18.63 12.19 -12.70
C ASN A 209 17.69 12.76 -13.79
N ALA A 210 16.38 12.52 -13.69
CA ALA A 210 15.38 13.12 -14.56
C ALA A 210 15.29 14.64 -14.35
N THR A 211 15.11 15.09 -13.12
CA THR A 211 14.91 16.51 -12.76
C THR A 211 16.14 17.38 -13.06
N SER A 212 17.36 16.84 -12.93
CA SER A 212 18.60 17.55 -13.25
C SER A 212 18.93 17.60 -14.76
N GLY A 213 18.09 17.00 -15.62
CA GLY A 213 18.37 16.86 -17.05
C GLY A 213 19.55 15.93 -17.36
N GLN A 214 20.07 15.19 -16.38
CA GLN A 214 21.15 14.21 -16.55
C GLN A 214 20.66 12.83 -17.02
N MET A 215 19.42 12.76 -17.52
CA MET A 215 18.87 11.58 -18.17
C MET A 215 19.57 11.28 -19.51
N LYS A 216 20.83 10.82 -19.42
CA LYS A 216 21.30 9.79 -20.33
C LYS A 216 20.33 8.64 -20.21
N VAL A 217 19.50 8.46 -21.23
CA VAL A 217 18.56 7.34 -21.28
C VAL A 217 19.38 6.07 -21.47
N GLU A 218 19.78 5.45 -20.35
CA GLU A 218 20.06 4.02 -20.34
C GLU A 218 18.71 3.32 -20.51
N THR A 219 18.25 3.31 -21.76
CA THR A 219 17.15 2.50 -22.22
C THR A 219 17.47 1.06 -21.84
N LEU A 220 16.79 0.52 -20.83
CA LEU A 220 16.72 -0.92 -20.61
C LEU A 220 16.26 -1.52 -21.94
N GLN A 221 17.20 -2.20 -22.62
CA GLN A 221 17.25 -2.12 -24.08
C GLN A 221 15.96 -2.60 -24.75
N GLN A 222 15.50 -1.84 -25.76
CA GLN A 222 14.80 -2.46 -26.87
C GLN A 222 15.74 -3.53 -27.44
N ALA A 223 15.37 -4.80 -27.26
CA ALA A 223 16.28 -5.92 -27.45
C ALA A 223 16.53 -6.19 -28.95
N ASP A 224 17.63 -5.63 -29.48
CA ASP A 224 18.14 -5.98 -30.79
C ASP A 224 18.31 -7.52 -30.91
N PRO A 225 17.69 -8.18 -31.91
CA PRO A 225 17.45 -9.63 -31.87
C PRO A 225 18.69 -10.47 -32.27
N LYS A 226 19.81 -10.35 -31.54
CA LYS A 226 21.02 -11.18 -31.77
C LYS A 226 22.00 -11.39 -30.60
N GLY A 227 21.55 -11.31 -29.35
CA GLY A 227 22.36 -11.67 -28.17
C GLY A 227 22.27 -13.16 -27.80
N LYS A 228 23.34 -13.96 -28.01
CA LYS A 228 23.45 -15.33 -27.45
C LYS A 228 23.94 -15.31 -25.99
N GLY A 229 23.09 -14.82 -25.08
CA GLY A 229 23.29 -14.94 -23.63
C GLY A 229 22.57 -16.16 -23.05
N LYS A 230 23.22 -16.91 -22.14
CA LYS A 230 22.54 -17.94 -21.32
C LYS A 230 22.22 -17.35 -19.94
N GLY A 231 21.03 -16.78 -19.84
CA GLY A 231 20.34 -16.47 -18.59
C GLY A 231 18.83 -16.53 -18.83
N PRO A 232 18.00 -16.69 -17.79
CA PRO A 232 16.55 -16.54 -17.95
C PRO A 232 16.25 -15.09 -18.34
N ALA A 233 15.76 -14.89 -19.57
CA ALA A 233 15.31 -13.58 -20.01
C ALA A 233 13.95 -13.29 -19.35
N LYS A 234 13.97 -12.75 -18.12
CA LYS A 234 12.79 -12.05 -17.57
C LYS A 234 12.39 -10.94 -18.53
N GLY A 235 11.09 -10.71 -18.68
CA GLY A 235 10.52 -9.75 -19.62
C GLY A 235 10.90 -8.29 -19.32
N PRO A 236 10.45 -7.34 -20.16
CA PRO A 236 10.47 -5.93 -19.78
C PRO A 236 9.65 -5.78 -18.48
N ARG A 237 10.28 -5.26 -17.43
CA ARG A 237 9.60 -5.05 -16.14
C ARG A 237 8.40 -4.12 -16.30
N MET A 238 7.33 -4.45 -15.60
CA MET A 238 6.16 -3.59 -15.44
C MET A 238 6.61 -2.26 -14.81
N LEU A 239 6.52 -1.19 -15.59
CA LEU A 239 6.86 0.18 -15.16
C LEU A 239 5.61 1.03 -14.87
N GLY A 240 4.45 0.67 -15.41
CA GLY A 240 3.13 1.21 -15.06
C GLY A 240 3.09 2.73 -14.85
N ASN A 241 2.47 3.14 -13.73
CA ASN A 241 2.40 4.54 -13.30
C ASN A 241 3.73 5.03 -12.68
N ASP A 242 4.56 4.12 -12.17
CA ASP A 242 5.91 4.42 -11.66
C ASP A 242 6.87 4.93 -12.77
N SER A 243 6.50 4.82 -14.06
CA SER A 243 7.29 5.35 -15.18
C SER A 243 7.46 6.88 -15.08
N ILE A 244 8.67 7.33 -14.73
CA ILE A 244 9.05 8.75 -14.60
C ILE A 244 8.80 9.54 -15.90
N GLN A 245 8.74 8.88 -17.05
CA GLN A 245 8.40 9.50 -18.34
C GLN A 245 6.96 10.06 -18.39
N ASN A 246 6.08 9.58 -17.51
CA ASN A 246 4.69 10.02 -17.39
C ASN A 246 4.52 11.17 -16.37
N MET A 247 5.56 11.51 -15.60
CA MET A 247 5.47 12.47 -14.50
C MET A 247 5.76 13.92 -14.94
N THR A 248 5.01 14.86 -14.37
CA THR A 248 5.35 16.29 -14.46
C THR A 248 6.53 16.64 -13.53
N GLN A 249 7.18 17.78 -13.79
CA GLN A 249 8.25 18.29 -12.92
C GLN A 249 7.76 18.60 -11.49
N THR A 250 6.47 18.95 -11.32
CA THR A 250 5.86 19.16 -10.00
C THR A 250 5.71 17.84 -9.24
N GLN A 251 5.19 16.79 -9.89
CA GLN A 251 5.04 15.46 -9.28
C GLN A 251 6.41 14.83 -8.94
N MET A 252 7.43 15.02 -9.79
CA MET A 252 8.79 14.58 -9.43
C MET A 252 9.34 15.34 -8.22
N ALA A 253 9.00 16.60 -8.04
CA ALA A 253 9.44 17.41 -6.89
C ALA A 253 8.68 17.07 -5.60
N SER A 254 7.40 16.71 -5.66
CA SER A 254 6.66 16.22 -4.49
C SER A 254 7.15 14.82 -4.08
N GLU A 255 7.27 13.88 -5.04
CA GLU A 255 7.76 12.53 -4.76
C GLU A 255 9.18 12.54 -4.17
N ILE A 256 10.08 13.42 -4.65
CA ILE A 256 11.40 13.59 -4.02
C ILE A 256 11.28 14.00 -2.55
N LYS A 257 10.39 14.94 -2.21
CA LYS A 257 10.19 15.40 -0.83
C LYS A 257 9.59 14.30 0.06
N GLU A 258 8.59 13.57 -0.44
CA GLU A 258 7.95 12.44 0.23
C GLU A 258 8.97 11.33 0.55
N LEU A 259 9.76 10.94 -0.46
CA LEU A 259 10.79 9.92 -0.33
C LEU A 259 12.02 10.37 0.47
N GLU A 260 12.32 11.68 0.54
CA GLU A 260 13.34 12.21 1.45
C GLU A 260 12.92 12.06 2.92
N GLY A 261 11.65 12.31 3.26
CA GLY A 261 11.10 12.04 4.60
C GLY A 261 11.12 10.55 4.96
N LEU A 262 10.51 9.71 4.10
CA LEU A 262 10.49 8.26 4.30
C LEU A 262 11.90 7.65 4.41
N LYS A 263 12.89 8.23 3.72
CA LYS A 263 14.30 7.83 3.87
C LYS A 263 14.83 8.10 5.28
N GLU A 264 14.51 9.24 5.89
CA GLU A 264 14.98 9.58 7.24
C GLU A 264 14.37 8.64 8.28
N ASP A 265 13.07 8.33 8.18
CA ASP A 265 12.39 7.37 9.06
C ASP A 265 12.95 5.95 8.92
N LEU A 266 13.16 5.48 7.68
CA LEU A 266 13.78 4.17 7.41
C LEU A 266 15.22 4.10 7.91
N ALA A 267 15.99 5.19 7.80
CA ALA A 267 17.36 5.23 8.31
C ALA A 267 17.42 5.18 9.85
N LEU A 268 16.43 5.74 10.54
CA LEU A 268 16.29 5.62 12.01
C LEU A 268 15.87 4.22 12.44
N LYS A 269 15.08 3.48 11.64
CA LYS A 269 14.71 2.08 11.95
C LYS A 269 15.85 1.06 11.72
N VAL A 270 16.91 1.47 11.04
CA VAL A 270 18.08 0.61 10.70
C VAL A 270 19.31 0.89 11.60
N SER A 271 19.32 1.98 12.38
CA SER A 271 20.50 2.49 13.11
C SER A 271 20.69 1.98 14.55
#